data_AF-A0A2D9C9S9-F1
#
_entry.id   AF-A0A2D9C9S9-F1
#
_cell.length_a   1.000
_cell.length_b   1.000
_cell.length_c   1.000
_cell.angle_alpha   90.00
_cell.angle_beta   90.00
_cell.angle_gamma   90.00
#
_symmetry.space_group_name_H-M   'P 1'
#
loop_
_entity.id
_entity.type
_entity.pdbx_description
1 polymer ?
#
loop_
_entity_poly.entity_id
_entity_poly.type
_entity_poly.pdbx_seq_one_letter_code
_entity_poly.pdbx_strand_id
1 'polypeptide(L)'
;MKAIGNNIIITPEKVTSEKTKGGLLLVKKDREDIRYTKATIDSVSDDIKGLNKGDQIYYDRHAGNIIEIDKQHFTIIKTQDIVVVL
;
A
#
# COMPACT_ATOMS: atom_id res chain seq x y z
N MET A 1 4.32 6.58 -15.24
CA MET A 1 5.48 5.81 -14.75
C MET A 1 5.25 4.33 -15.00
N LYS A 2 6.33 3.54 -15.10
CA LYS A 2 6.28 2.08 -15.34
C LYS A 2 7.17 1.40 -14.31
N ALA A 3 6.66 0.37 -13.64
CA ALA A 3 7.45 -0.47 -12.76
C ALA A 3 8.27 -1.50 -13.56
N ILE A 4 9.48 -1.79 -13.12
CA ILE A 4 10.44 -2.68 -13.82
C ILE A 4 10.89 -3.80 -12.90
N GLY A 5 11.02 -5.02 -13.42
CA GLY A 5 11.39 -6.21 -12.65
C GLY A 5 10.33 -6.56 -11.61
N ASN A 6 10.74 -6.92 -10.40
CA ASN A 6 9.78 -7.33 -9.35
C ASN A 6 9.18 -6.15 -8.57
N ASN A 7 9.22 -4.94 -9.12
CA ASN A 7 8.71 -3.74 -8.46
C ASN A 7 7.24 -3.50 -8.80
N ILE A 8 6.53 -2.95 -7.82
CA ILE A 8 5.14 -2.52 -7.93
C ILE A 8 5.04 -1.15 -7.28
N ILE A 9 4.37 -0.22 -7.95
CA ILE A 9 4.16 1.13 -7.44
C ILE A 9 2.75 1.23 -6.90
N ILE A 10 2.63 1.69 -5.66
CA ILE A 10 1.39 1.71 -4.90
C ILE A 10 1.15 3.08 -4.28
N THR A 11 -0.12 3.39 -4.06
CA THR A 11 -0.58 4.47 -3.22
C THR A 11 -1.20 3.88 -1.96
N PRO A 12 -0.54 3.99 -0.79
CA PRO A 12 -1.10 3.55 0.48
C PRO A 12 -2.40 4.28 0.82
N GLU A 13 -3.39 3.54 1.32
CA GLU A 13 -4.62 4.15 1.79
C GLU A 13 -4.33 5.00 3.04
N LYS A 14 -4.82 6.25 3.06
CA LYS A 14 -4.63 7.13 4.22
C LYS A 14 -5.39 6.56 5.40
N VAL A 15 -4.67 6.17 6.45
CA VAL A 15 -5.27 5.81 7.74
C VAL A 15 -5.88 7.08 8.36
N THR A 16 -7.17 7.32 8.11
CA THR A 16 -7.95 8.33 8.82
C THR A 16 -8.33 7.81 10.19
N SER A 17 -8.38 8.68 11.20
CA SER A 17 -8.85 8.31 12.54
C SER A 17 -10.31 7.88 12.47
N GLU A 18 -10.56 6.58 12.57
CA GLU A 18 -11.91 6.04 12.66
C GLU A 18 -12.48 6.33 14.05
N LYS A 19 -13.65 7.00 14.07
CA LYS A 19 -14.46 7.09 15.28
C LYS A 19 -15.13 5.75 15.48
N THR A 20 -14.92 5.13 16.64
CA THR A 20 -15.69 3.95 17.05
C THR A 20 -17.17 4.31 17.17
N LYS A 21 -18.06 3.31 17.09
CA LYS A 21 -19.50 3.51 17.33
C LYS A 21 -19.81 4.14 18.69
N GLY A 22 -18.90 4.02 19.67
CA GLY A 22 -18.98 4.63 21.00
C GLY A 22 -18.41 6.05 21.10
N GLY A 23 -17.97 6.67 20.00
CA GLY A 23 -17.48 8.06 19.98
C GLY A 23 -16.01 8.23 20.37
N LEU A 24 -15.30 7.16 20.77
CA LEU A 24 -13.85 7.22 20.97
C LEU A 24 -13.13 7.30 19.63
N LEU A 25 -12.19 8.23 19.54
CA LEU A 25 -11.22 8.34 18.44
C LEU A 25 -10.13 7.30 18.64
N LEU A 26 -10.00 6.36 17.70
CA LEU A 26 -8.84 5.49 17.66
C LEU A 26 -7.66 6.30 17.12
N VAL A 27 -6.66 6.53 17.98
CA VAL A 27 -5.42 7.22 17.60
C VAL A 27 -4.46 6.16 17.02
N LYS A 28 -3.63 6.54 16.03
CA LYS A 28 -2.73 5.64 15.27
C LYS A 28 -1.95 4.59 16.09
N LYS A 29 -1.69 4.85 17.36
CA LYS A 29 -0.97 3.96 18.28
C LYS A 29 -1.68 2.61 18.53
N ASP A 30 -3.00 2.57 18.44
CA ASP A 30 -3.79 1.34 18.66
C ASP A 30 -3.80 0.38 17.45
N ARG A 31 -3.10 0.74 16.35
CA ARG A 31 -3.01 -0.07 15.12
C ARG A 31 -1.60 -0.65 14.89
N GLU A 32 -0.67 -0.52 15.84
CA GLU A 32 0.69 -1.06 15.68
C GLU A 32 0.72 -2.60 15.52
N ASP A 33 -0.26 -3.29 16.09
CA ASP A 33 -0.44 -4.76 16.01
C ASP A 33 -0.81 -5.23 14.60
N ILE A 34 -1.30 -4.33 13.74
CA ILE A 34 -1.66 -4.67 12.36
C ILE A 34 -0.43 -4.50 11.47
N ARG A 35 0.17 -5.63 11.09
CA ARG A 35 1.36 -5.67 10.23
C ARG A 35 1.09 -5.25 8.78
N TYR A 36 -0.05 -5.66 8.22
CA TYR A 36 -0.36 -5.46 6.81
C TYR A 36 -1.33 -4.29 6.62
N THR A 37 -1.02 -3.37 5.71
CA THR A 37 -1.84 -2.19 5.43
C THR A 37 -2.35 -2.21 3.99
N LYS A 38 -3.44 -1.47 3.75
CA LYS A 38 -4.12 -1.43 2.46
C LYS A 38 -3.49 -0.40 1.52
N ALA A 39 -3.43 -0.72 0.24
CA ALA A 39 -3.03 0.18 -0.84
C ALA A 39 -3.75 -0.12 -2.14
N THR A 40 -3.71 0.83 -3.06
CA THR A 40 -4.10 0.65 -4.47
C THR A 40 -2.86 0.58 -5.34
N ILE A 41 -2.84 -0.33 -6.31
CA ILE A 41 -1.73 -0.44 -7.26
C ILE A 41 -1.85 0.65 -8.34
N ASP A 42 -0.81 1.47 -8.48
CA ASP A 42 -0.69 2.48 -9.54
C ASP A 42 -0.01 1.94 -10.80
N SER A 43 0.96 1.03 -10.63
CA SER A 43 1.67 0.35 -11.72
C SER A 43 2.23 -0.99 -11.25
N VAL A 44 2.02 -2.03 -12.07
CA VAL A 44 2.68 -3.33 -11.95
C VAL A 44 3.74 -3.44 -13.05
N SER A 45 4.80 -4.21 -12.82
CA SER A 45 5.74 -4.54 -13.89
C SER A 45 5.19 -5.66 -14.78
N ASP A 46 5.52 -5.64 -16.07
CA ASP A 46 5.09 -6.67 -17.02
C ASP A 46 5.60 -8.08 -16.68
N ASP A 47 6.66 -8.17 -15.86
CA ASP A 47 7.24 -9.43 -15.40
C ASP A 47 6.39 -10.13 -14.31
N ILE A 48 5.43 -9.41 -13.72
CA ILE A 48 4.59 -9.89 -12.62
C ILE A 48 3.22 -10.28 -13.16
N LYS A 49 2.83 -11.55 -12.96
CA LYS A 49 1.52 -12.08 -13.35
C LYS A 49 0.54 -12.05 -12.18
N GLY A 50 -0.74 -11.85 -12.48
CA GLY A 50 -1.82 -11.96 -11.49
C GLY A 50 -2.08 -10.71 -10.65
N LEU A 51 -1.47 -9.57 -11.00
CA LEU A 51 -1.74 -8.26 -10.41
C LEU A 51 -1.98 -7.25 -11.53
N ASN A 52 -2.90 -6.33 -11.30
CA ASN A 52 -3.27 -5.28 -12.24
C ASN A 52 -3.23 -3.91 -11.59
N LYS A 53 -3.10 -2.88 -12.43
CA LYS A 53 -3.33 -1.50 -12.01
C LYS A 53 -4.77 -1.36 -11.51
N GLY A 54 -4.94 -0.74 -10.35
CA GLY A 54 -6.24 -0.51 -9.71
C GLY A 54 -6.63 -1.57 -8.68
N ASP A 55 -5.94 -2.71 -8.64
CA ASP A 55 -6.18 -3.74 -7.63
C ASP A 55 -5.97 -3.18 -6.22
N GLN A 56 -6.85 -3.57 -5.30
CA GLN A 56 -6.71 -3.28 -3.89
C GLN A 56 -5.92 -4.41 -3.23
N ILE A 57 -4.89 -4.06 -2.48
CA ILE A 57 -3.98 -5.04 -1.90
C ILE A 57 -3.73 -4.78 -0.41
N TYR A 58 -3.33 -5.84 0.30
CA TYR A 58 -2.66 -5.73 1.59
C TYR A 58 -1.17 -6.05 1.42
N TYR A 59 -0.33 -5.19 1.97
CA TYR A 59 1.13 -5.33 1.90
C TYR A 59 1.78 -5.07 3.27
N ASP A 60 3.00 -5.55 3.47
CA ASP A 60 3.75 -5.32 4.71
C ASP A 60 4.04 -3.83 4.90
N ARG A 61 3.58 -3.23 6.00
CA ARG A 61 3.75 -1.80 6.28
C ARG A 61 5.21 -1.36 6.42
N HIS A 62 6.11 -2.30 6.70
CA HIS A 62 7.55 -2.04 6.80
C HIS A 62 8.27 -2.15 5.46
N ALA A 63 7.58 -2.63 4.42
CA ALA A 63 8.13 -2.73 3.09
C ALA A 63 8.00 -1.42 2.32
N GLY A 64 8.92 -1.27 1.38
CA GLY A 64 8.85 -0.28 0.31
C GLY A 64 9.73 0.95 0.50
N ASN A 65 10.02 1.59 -0.63
CA ASN A 65 10.79 2.83 -0.71
C ASN A 65 9.90 3.94 -1.26
N ILE A 66 9.99 5.13 -0.69
CA ILE A 66 9.23 6.29 -1.17
C ILE A 66 10.04 6.99 -2.26
N ILE A 67 9.38 7.32 -3.37
CA ILE A 67 9.89 8.27 -4.37
C ILE A 67 8.96 9.47 -4.47
N GLU A 68 9.51 10.58 -4.92
CA GLU A 68 8.75 11.80 -5.22
C GLU A 68 8.89 12.14 -6.71
N ILE A 69 7.75 12.33 -7.38
CA ILE A 69 7.67 12.79 -8.76
C ILE A 69 6.63 13.91 -8.78
N ASP A 70 6.98 15.09 -9.30
CA ASP A 70 6.06 16.24 -9.39
C ASP A 70 5.38 16.62 -8.06
N LYS A 71 6.12 16.52 -6.94
CA LYS A 71 5.62 16.74 -5.56
C LYS A 71 4.58 15.72 -5.09
N GLN A 72 4.42 14.61 -5.80
CA GLN A 72 3.59 13.49 -5.41
C GLN A 72 4.47 12.32 -4.93
N HIS A 73 4.14 11.78 -3.76
CA HIS A 73 4.82 10.63 -3.20
C HIS A 73 4.19 9.33 -3.69
N PHE A 74 5.04 8.37 -4.03
CA PHE A 74 4.67 7.00 -4.38
C PHE A 74 5.51 6.02 -3.58
N THR A 75 4.95 4.86 -3.24
CA THR A 75 5.70 3.80 -2.56
C THR A 75 5.96 2.67 -3.54
N ILE A 76 7.21 2.23 -3.64
CA ILE A 76 7.61 1.07 -4.43
C ILE A 76 7.80 -0.10 -3.49
N ILE A 77 7.06 -1.18 -3.70
CA ILE A 77 7.20 -2.45 -2.99
C ILE A 77 7.59 -3.56 -3.98
N LYS A 78 7.92 -4.75 -3.47
CA LYS A 78 8.13 -5.95 -4.28
C LYS A 78 6.91 -6.86 -4.24
N THR A 79 6.79 -7.75 -5.21
CA THR A 79 5.71 -8.76 -5.27
C THR A 79 5.58 -9.57 -3.99
N GLN A 80 6.69 -9.95 -3.37
CA GLN A 80 6.73 -10.74 -2.13
C GLN A 80 6.16 -10.00 -0.90
N ASP A 81 6.03 -8.68 -0.96
CA ASP A 81 5.53 -7.87 0.15
C ASP A 81 3.99 -7.82 0.17
N ILE A 82 3.34 -8.28 -0.91
CA ILE A 82 1.87 -8.35 -1.05
C ILE A 82 1.38 -9.71 -0.54
N VAL A 83 0.39 -9.67 0.35
CA VAL A 83 -0.17 -10.89 0.96
C VAL A 83 -1.60 -11.21 0.50
N VAL A 84 -2.37 -10.20 0.05
CA VAL A 84 -3.76 -10.36 -0.38
C VAL A 84 -4.08 -9.36 -1.49
N VAL A 85 -4.89 -9.78 -2.46
CA VAL A 85 -5.57 -8.94 -3.46
C VAL A 85 -7.08 -9.05 -3.20
N LEU A 86 -7.81 -7.93 -3.23
CA LEU A 86 -9.27 -7.86 -3.02
C LEU A 86 -10.04 -7.70 -4.33
#